data_AF-A0A0M3KA87-F1
#
_entry.id   AF-A0A0M3KA87-F1
#
_cell.length_a   1.000
_cell.length_b   1.000
_cell.length_c   1.000
_cell.angle_alpha   90.00
_cell.angle_beta   90.00
_cell.angle_gamma   90.00
#
_symmetry.space_group_name_H-M   'P 1'
#
loop_
_entity.id
_entity.type
_entity.pdbx_description
1 polymer ?
#
loop_
_entity_poly.entity_id
_entity_poly.type
_entity_poly.pdbx_seq_one_letter_code
_entity_poly.pdbx_strand_id
1 'polypeptide(L)'
;MSDNGQTVDTKSSSVAELTLKETLCLNFTSGSRSGSNPSSSTTQLHTIEFVRMEQQFPIVAKYKFAIPQIISSCICDCAGAEQNCTKGSICYRTYHAHQSNAGCLTQSLKSEVCCDVAIEPYNNKMYTAIKLNQPDTIVVLKHKIYERIANRWIEASSDEFDAIINKGSAIIESIDRRKIEIRVTSGRVIREMNAGMYYYSDEIEMLMTGIRLNEPSESDIHKLGWMRNENGKWIIRNGIIKITDSQHITVESCKGQKYLTRYNLEYFVSGNEGLSELDLGFPVDDESWVEDISIANDRRSVRVVHAEGTAIHLTINTDIRLGGKGTLIGYVYRSDDKLSTEWSFSVEMGSKVRSSFMTIIGGLSSTINSDRFVCLHPVGNTYGEICNWLRLAIYFRVYSFSKYYRFKIIFS
;
A
#
# COMPACT_ATOMS: atom_id res chain seq x y z
N MET A 1 -25.39 -36.05 45.37
CA MET A 1 -24.12 -35.30 45.34
C MET A 1 -24.02 -34.59 44.00
N SER A 2 -23.56 -33.34 44.00
CA SER A 2 -23.65 -32.44 42.84
C SER A 2 -22.61 -32.74 41.77
N ASP A 3 -23.08 -32.84 40.53
CA ASP A 3 -22.29 -33.00 39.31
C ASP A 3 -21.37 -31.78 39.08
N ASN A 4 -20.08 -31.95 39.40
CA ASN A 4 -19.08 -30.87 39.44
C ASN A 4 -17.86 -31.22 38.58
N GLY A 5 -17.93 -30.89 37.29
CA GLY A 5 -16.78 -31.02 36.39
C GLY A 5 -17.17 -31.00 34.92
N GLN A 6 -17.51 -29.83 34.39
CA GLN A 6 -17.55 -29.63 32.94
C GLN A 6 -16.26 -28.93 32.52
N THR A 7 -15.74 -29.38 31.38
CA THR A 7 -14.53 -28.99 30.64
C THR A 7 -14.00 -27.57 30.96
N VAL A 8 -12.68 -27.33 31.24
CA VAL A 8 -11.99 -26.01 31.49
C VAL A 8 -11.13 -25.43 30.32
N ASP A 9 -11.34 -24.17 29.87
CA ASP A 9 -11.01 -23.61 28.51
C ASP A 9 -9.53 -23.41 28.12
N THR A 10 -9.18 -23.62 26.83
CA THR A 10 -7.81 -23.35 26.30
C THR A 10 -7.77 -22.79 24.87
N LYS A 11 -7.41 -21.51 24.70
CA LYS A 11 -6.98 -20.98 23.39
C LYS A 11 -5.48 -21.21 23.21
N SER A 12 -5.07 -21.93 22.17
CA SER A 12 -3.65 -22.03 21.78
C SER A 12 -3.34 -20.96 20.75
N SER A 13 -2.38 -20.10 21.05
CA SER A 13 -1.91 -19.03 20.17
C SER A 13 -0.49 -19.33 19.70
N SER A 14 -0.28 -19.36 18.39
CA SER A 14 1.04 -19.51 17.75
C SER A 14 1.39 -18.22 17.01
N VAL A 15 2.63 -17.74 17.15
CA VAL A 15 3.12 -16.56 16.43
C VAL A 15 4.18 -16.99 15.42
N ALA A 16 4.13 -16.42 14.22
CA ALA A 16 5.09 -16.65 13.15
C ALA A 16 5.35 -15.35 12.38
N GLU A 17 6.46 -15.30 11.66
CA GLU A 17 6.77 -14.25 10.70
C GLU A 17 6.83 -14.87 9.30
N LEU A 18 6.34 -14.16 8.29
CA LEU A 18 6.43 -14.55 6.88
C LEU A 18 6.92 -13.37 6.05
N THR A 19 7.85 -13.63 5.13
CA THR A 19 8.22 -12.72 4.06
C THR A 19 7.45 -13.04 2.77
N LEU A 20 7.54 -12.16 1.78
CA LEU A 20 6.78 -12.28 0.53
C LEU A 20 7.09 -13.60 -0.20
N LYS A 21 6.05 -14.27 -0.70
CA LYS A 21 6.08 -15.62 -1.31
C LYS A 21 6.45 -16.79 -0.37
N GLU A 22 6.65 -16.57 0.94
CA GLU A 22 6.84 -17.69 1.89
C GLU A 22 5.53 -18.38 2.28
N THR A 23 5.63 -19.62 2.76
CA THR A 23 4.49 -20.44 3.21
C THR A 23 4.74 -21.02 4.61
N LEU A 24 3.83 -20.72 5.54
CA LEU A 24 3.79 -21.34 6.87
C LEU A 24 2.99 -22.65 6.82
N CYS A 25 3.58 -23.75 7.29
CA CYS A 25 2.92 -25.05 7.39
C CYS A 25 2.60 -25.40 8.85
N LEU A 26 1.33 -25.64 9.16
CA LEU A 26 0.83 -26.00 10.50
C LEU A 26 0.13 -27.36 10.46
N ASN A 27 0.58 -28.30 11.29
CA ASN A 27 -0.06 -29.61 11.44
C ASN A 27 -0.91 -29.62 12.71
N PHE A 28 -2.24 -29.71 12.56
CA PHE A 28 -3.16 -29.79 13.70
C PHE A 28 -3.56 -31.24 13.97
N THR A 29 -2.92 -31.85 14.96
CA THR A 29 -3.26 -33.19 15.46
C THR A 29 -4.46 -33.12 16.41
N SER A 30 -5.67 -33.44 15.93
CA SER A 30 -6.83 -33.59 16.82
C SER A 30 -6.76 -34.93 17.56
N GLY A 31 -6.44 -34.88 18.85
CA GLY A 31 -6.51 -36.03 19.74
C GLY A 31 -7.93 -36.22 20.26
N SER A 32 -8.72 -37.08 19.63
CA SER A 32 -10.01 -37.51 20.20
C SER A 32 -9.79 -38.39 21.44
N ARG A 33 -9.56 -37.76 22.60
CA ARG A 33 -9.57 -38.43 23.91
C ARG A 33 -11.00 -38.46 24.49
N SER A 34 -11.90 -39.12 23.76
CA SER A 34 -13.19 -39.58 24.29
C SER A 34 -13.64 -40.83 23.52
N GLY A 35 -13.84 -41.94 24.24
CA GLY A 35 -14.44 -43.17 23.70
C GLY A 35 -13.50 -44.14 22.96
N SER A 36 -12.85 -45.04 23.70
CA SER A 36 -12.58 -46.46 23.39
C SER A 36 -12.29 -46.95 21.94
N ASN A 37 -11.74 -46.15 21.03
CA ASN A 37 -11.15 -46.64 19.77
C ASN A 37 -10.04 -45.67 19.26
N PRO A 38 -8.78 -46.11 19.11
CA PRO A 38 -7.65 -45.22 18.79
C PRO A 38 -7.45 -44.94 17.28
N SER A 39 -8.46 -45.14 16.43
CA SER A 39 -8.27 -45.40 14.99
C SER A 39 -8.56 -44.24 14.02
N SER A 40 -8.74 -42.99 14.48
CA SER A 40 -8.91 -41.84 13.57
C SER A 40 -8.42 -40.49 14.10
N SER A 41 -7.10 -40.38 14.36
CA SER A 41 -6.44 -39.07 14.43
C SER A 41 -6.38 -38.44 13.04
N THR A 42 -7.34 -37.57 12.70
CA THR A 42 -7.31 -36.83 11.43
C THR A 42 -6.27 -35.73 11.47
N THR A 43 -5.09 -36.03 10.91
CA THR A 43 -4.02 -35.06 10.67
C THR A 43 -4.40 -34.16 9.50
N GLN A 44 -4.73 -32.91 9.79
CA GLN A 44 -4.95 -31.87 8.80
C GLN A 44 -3.71 -30.97 8.76
N LEU A 45 -3.16 -30.77 7.56
CA LEU A 45 -2.05 -29.86 7.30
C LEU A 45 -2.63 -28.57 6.71
N HIS A 46 -2.45 -27.47 7.43
CA HIS A 46 -2.86 -26.14 6.98
C HIS A 46 -1.63 -25.41 6.46
N THR A 47 -1.75 -24.75 5.32
CA THR A 47 -0.69 -23.92 4.74
C THR A 47 -1.19 -22.50 4.58
N ILE A 48 -0.43 -21.51 5.05
CA ILE A 48 -0.71 -20.08 4.87
C ILE A 48 0.43 -19.50 4.04
N GLU A 49 0.14 -19.15 2.80
CA GLU A 49 1.06 -18.64 1.79
C GLU A 49 0.88 -17.11 1.66
N PHE A 50 1.97 -16.33 1.73
CA PHE A 50 1.95 -14.89 1.49
C PHE A 50 2.11 -14.60 -0.01
N VAL A 51 0.99 -14.59 -0.74
CA VAL A 51 0.95 -14.58 -2.21
C VAL A 51 1.50 -13.27 -2.80
N ARG A 52 1.04 -12.13 -2.30
CA ARG A 52 1.38 -10.80 -2.83
C ARG A 52 1.07 -9.69 -1.83
N MET A 53 1.81 -8.59 -1.93
CA MET A 53 1.50 -7.32 -1.27
C MET A 53 1.04 -6.33 -2.33
N GLU A 54 -0.07 -5.64 -2.07
CA GLU A 54 -0.66 -4.63 -2.95
C GLU A 54 -0.76 -3.29 -2.22
N GLN A 55 -0.62 -2.19 -2.95
CA GLN A 55 -1.05 -0.86 -2.51
C GLN A 55 -2.12 -0.32 -3.45
N GLN A 56 -3.28 0.04 -2.89
CA GLN A 56 -4.42 0.59 -3.62
C GLN A 56 -4.56 2.08 -3.32
N PHE A 57 -4.22 2.91 -4.30
CA PHE A 57 -4.24 4.37 -4.24
C PHE A 57 -5.58 4.90 -4.76
N PRO A 58 -6.40 5.59 -3.94
CA PRO A 58 -7.63 6.20 -4.43
C PRO A 58 -7.32 7.47 -5.25
N ILE A 59 -7.95 7.57 -6.42
CA ILE A 59 -7.89 8.72 -7.33
C ILE A 59 -8.88 9.77 -6.82
N VAL A 60 -8.38 10.84 -6.20
CA VAL A 60 -9.23 11.91 -5.64
C VAL A 60 -9.63 12.97 -6.67
N ALA A 61 -8.88 13.08 -7.77
CA ALA A 61 -9.23 13.95 -8.88
C ALA A 61 -8.57 13.48 -10.18
N LYS A 62 -9.15 13.84 -11.32
CA LYS A 62 -8.61 13.56 -12.65
C LYS A 62 -9.02 14.61 -13.67
N TYR A 63 -8.17 14.84 -14.68
CA TYR A 63 -8.50 15.67 -15.85
C TYR A 63 -7.79 15.16 -17.10
N LYS A 64 -8.38 15.38 -18.27
CA LYS A 64 -7.79 15.04 -19.57
C LYS A 64 -6.97 16.23 -20.09
N PHE A 65 -5.82 15.95 -20.68
CA PHE A 65 -4.94 16.94 -21.29
C PHE A 65 -4.28 16.40 -22.56
N ALA A 66 -3.64 17.30 -23.30
CA ALA A 66 -2.79 16.97 -24.44
C ALA A 66 -1.48 17.74 -24.33
N ILE A 67 -0.48 17.29 -25.10
CA ILE A 67 0.73 18.06 -25.35
C ILE A 67 0.40 19.01 -26.52
N PRO A 68 0.43 20.35 -26.33
CA PRO A 68 0.11 21.32 -27.37
C PRO A 68 1.18 21.37 -28.46
N GLN A 69 0.73 21.28 -29.71
CA GLN A 69 1.47 21.74 -30.88
C GLN A 69 1.10 23.21 -31.12
N ILE A 70 2.08 24.11 -31.15
CA ILE A 70 1.89 25.55 -31.32
C ILE A 70 2.32 25.98 -32.71
N ILE A 71 1.40 26.60 -33.46
CA ILE A 71 1.62 27.07 -34.83
C ILE A 71 1.32 28.57 -34.85
N SER A 72 2.34 29.37 -35.18
CA SER A 72 2.27 30.84 -35.13
C SER A 72 2.33 31.43 -36.53
N SER A 73 1.36 32.27 -36.90
CA SER A 73 1.36 33.03 -38.15
C SER A 73 1.30 34.52 -37.85
N CYS A 74 2.40 35.23 -38.03
CA CYS A 74 2.53 36.65 -37.75
C CYS A 74 2.57 37.50 -39.02
N ILE A 75 2.08 38.73 -38.92
CA ILE A 75 2.18 39.77 -39.95
C ILE A 75 2.68 41.06 -39.30
N CYS A 76 3.68 41.67 -39.94
CA CYS A 76 4.21 42.97 -39.60
C CYS A 76 3.52 44.08 -40.43
N ASP A 77 3.29 45.23 -39.79
CA ASP A 77 2.52 46.39 -40.28
C ASP A 77 0.99 46.19 -40.28
N CYS A 78 0.43 45.98 -39.09
CA CYS A 78 -1.00 45.83 -38.87
C CYS A 78 -1.77 47.17 -38.95
N ALA A 79 -2.07 47.65 -40.16
CA ALA A 79 -2.91 48.83 -40.38
C ALA A 79 -4.41 48.59 -40.01
N GLY A 80 -4.71 48.34 -38.73
CA GLY A 80 -6.06 48.10 -38.22
C GLY A 80 -6.72 46.80 -38.73
N ALA A 81 -5.94 45.86 -39.26
CA ALA A 81 -6.47 44.69 -39.94
C ALA A 81 -7.27 43.75 -39.01
N GLU A 82 -8.57 43.62 -39.26
CA GLU A 82 -9.40 42.56 -38.70
C GLU A 82 -9.00 41.22 -39.33
N GLN A 83 -8.18 40.44 -38.62
CA GLN A 83 -7.94 39.04 -38.95
C GLN A 83 -8.65 38.17 -37.93
N ASN A 84 -9.49 37.26 -38.44
CA ASN A 84 -10.27 36.34 -37.65
C ASN A 84 -9.48 35.05 -37.41
N CYS A 85 -8.84 34.96 -36.24
CA CYS A 85 -8.20 33.75 -35.72
C CYS A 85 -9.26 32.63 -35.65
N THR A 86 -9.26 31.74 -36.64
CA THR A 86 -10.31 30.72 -36.88
C THR A 86 -9.74 29.32 -37.14
N LYS A 87 -8.41 29.16 -37.02
CA LYS A 87 -7.69 27.91 -37.27
C LYS A 87 -7.18 27.33 -35.96
N GLY A 88 -7.24 26.02 -35.80
CA GLY A 88 -6.80 25.34 -34.58
C GLY A 88 -7.94 24.98 -33.62
N SER A 89 -7.65 24.05 -32.70
CA SER A 89 -8.56 23.72 -31.59
C SER A 89 -8.70 24.86 -30.59
N ILE A 90 -7.64 25.65 -30.42
CA ILE A 90 -7.62 26.93 -29.70
C ILE A 90 -6.88 27.93 -30.60
N CYS A 91 -7.40 29.15 -30.71
CA CYS A 91 -6.79 30.22 -31.50
C CYS A 91 -6.75 31.49 -30.64
N TYR A 92 -5.56 32.06 -30.45
CA TYR A 92 -5.38 33.35 -29.78
C TYR A 92 -4.72 34.36 -30.70
N ARG A 93 -5.17 35.61 -30.61
CA ARG A 93 -4.56 36.73 -31.33
C ARG A 93 -3.67 37.52 -30.37
N THR A 94 -2.40 37.68 -30.72
CA THR A 94 -1.43 38.44 -29.94
C THR A 94 -0.99 39.68 -30.71
N TYR A 95 -0.63 40.73 -29.99
CA TYR A 95 -0.25 42.03 -30.56
C TYR A 95 1.00 42.55 -29.86
N HIS A 96 2.01 42.85 -30.66
CA HIS A 96 3.32 43.30 -30.20
C HIS A 96 3.66 44.62 -30.89
N ALA A 97 3.45 45.70 -30.15
CA ALA A 97 3.85 47.04 -30.57
C ALA A 97 5.38 47.21 -30.57
N HIS A 98 5.84 48.33 -31.15
CA HIS A 98 7.19 48.85 -30.96
C HIS A 98 8.34 47.96 -31.45
N GLN A 99 8.10 47.19 -32.51
CA GLN A 99 9.05 46.25 -33.11
C GLN A 99 10.07 46.95 -34.04
N SER A 100 11.09 46.18 -34.44
CA SER A 100 12.13 46.63 -35.37
C SER A 100 11.55 46.89 -36.76
N ASN A 101 11.77 48.09 -37.30
CA ASN A 101 11.29 48.49 -38.63
C ASN A 101 12.27 48.08 -39.76
N ALA A 102 12.98 46.98 -39.56
CA ALA A 102 13.95 46.45 -40.52
C ALA A 102 13.29 46.14 -41.88
N GLY A 103 13.88 46.66 -42.96
CA GLY A 103 13.37 46.50 -44.34
C GLY A 103 12.35 47.56 -44.80
N CYS A 104 11.91 48.47 -43.94
CA CYS A 104 11.03 49.57 -44.29
C CYS A 104 11.81 50.86 -44.62
N LEU A 105 11.16 51.78 -45.36
CA LEU A 105 11.78 53.02 -45.85
C LEU A 105 12.08 54.04 -44.73
N THR A 106 11.28 54.01 -43.66
CA THR A 106 11.28 55.01 -42.57
C THR A 106 11.84 54.41 -41.27
N GLN A 107 13.17 54.29 -41.21
CA GLN A 107 13.90 53.70 -40.07
C GLN A 107 13.64 54.38 -38.70
N SER A 108 13.07 55.59 -38.68
CA SER A 108 12.70 56.33 -37.48
C SER A 108 11.36 55.93 -36.85
N LEU A 109 10.50 55.22 -37.59
CA LEU A 109 9.24 54.68 -37.07
C LEU A 109 9.48 53.26 -36.53
N LYS A 110 8.70 52.84 -35.53
CA LYS A 110 8.65 51.45 -35.08
C LYS A 110 7.55 50.70 -35.81
N SER A 111 7.74 49.41 -36.04
CA SER A 111 6.72 48.54 -36.62
C SER A 111 5.81 47.93 -35.55
N GLU A 112 4.68 47.37 -35.99
CA GLU A 112 3.73 46.63 -35.16
C GLU A 112 3.53 45.24 -35.76
N VAL A 113 3.37 44.22 -34.90
CA VAL A 113 3.17 42.84 -35.34
C VAL A 113 1.93 42.26 -34.66
N CYS A 114 1.09 41.59 -35.44
CA CYS A 114 0.00 40.76 -34.94
C CYS A 114 0.30 39.30 -35.29
N CYS A 115 -0.05 38.37 -34.41
CA CYS A 115 -0.01 36.95 -34.73
C CYS A 115 -1.32 36.26 -34.40
N ASP A 116 -1.68 35.31 -35.26
CA ASP A 116 -2.61 34.24 -34.91
C ASP A 116 -1.78 33.06 -34.39
N VAL A 117 -2.06 32.64 -33.16
CA VAL A 117 -1.44 31.50 -32.48
C VAL A 117 -2.47 30.38 -32.41
N ALA A 118 -2.33 29.40 -33.30
CA ALA A 118 -3.14 28.19 -33.30
C ALA A 118 -2.49 27.13 -32.42
N ILE A 119 -3.29 26.46 -31.58
CA ILE A 119 -2.84 25.41 -30.66
C ILE A 119 -3.74 24.19 -30.86
N GLU A 120 -3.10 23.03 -31.09
CA GLU A 120 -3.75 21.75 -31.37
C GLU A 120 -3.13 20.61 -30.53
N PRO A 121 -3.85 19.53 -30.21
CA PRO A 121 -3.26 18.38 -29.54
C PRO A 121 -2.26 17.66 -30.48
N TYR A 122 -0.99 17.61 -30.10
CA TYR A 122 0.06 16.98 -30.92
C TYR A 122 -0.28 15.51 -31.23
N ASN A 123 -0.25 15.17 -32.52
CA ASN A 123 -0.67 13.86 -33.05
C ASN A 123 -2.06 13.37 -32.56
N ASN A 124 -2.94 14.29 -32.16
CA ASN A 124 -4.24 14.01 -31.54
C ASN A 124 -4.17 13.10 -30.29
N LYS A 125 -3.00 13.00 -29.64
CA LYS A 125 -2.81 12.16 -28.45
C LYS A 125 -3.48 12.76 -27.22
N MET A 126 -4.05 11.89 -26.40
CA MET A 126 -4.73 12.26 -25.16
C MET A 126 -4.11 11.55 -23.96
N TYR A 127 -4.00 12.30 -22.87
CA TYR A 127 -3.45 11.84 -21.60
C TYR A 127 -4.44 12.16 -20.48
N THR A 128 -4.47 11.30 -19.46
CA THR A 128 -5.27 11.53 -18.26
C THR A 128 -4.34 11.77 -17.07
N ALA A 129 -4.39 12.98 -16.51
CA ALA A 129 -3.77 13.31 -15.24
C ALA A 129 -4.65 12.82 -14.09
N ILE A 130 -4.05 12.22 -13.06
CA ILE A 130 -4.72 11.74 -11.85
C ILE A 130 -3.99 12.23 -10.60
N LYS A 131 -4.76 12.59 -9.57
CA LYS A 131 -4.24 12.87 -8.23
C LYS A 131 -4.49 11.67 -7.34
N LEU A 132 -3.42 11.05 -6.84
CA LEU A 132 -3.46 9.92 -5.91
C LEU A 132 -3.35 10.42 -4.48
N ASN A 133 -4.16 9.85 -3.59
CA ASN A 133 -4.06 10.04 -2.14
C ASN A 133 -3.38 8.83 -1.48
N GLN A 134 -3.17 8.87 -0.17
CA GLN A 134 -2.53 7.79 0.61
C GLN A 134 -3.15 6.41 0.31
N PRO A 135 -2.33 5.36 0.13
CA PRO A 135 -2.82 4.04 -0.24
C PRO A 135 -3.36 3.27 0.96
N ASP A 136 -4.27 2.34 0.68
CA ASP A 136 -4.44 1.17 1.52
C ASP A 136 -3.42 0.10 1.14
N THR A 137 -2.67 -0.40 2.13
CA THR A 137 -1.76 -1.53 1.92
C THR A 137 -2.45 -2.83 2.29
N ILE A 138 -2.47 -3.76 1.34
CA ILE A 138 -3.20 -5.02 1.40
C ILE A 138 -2.19 -6.17 1.30
N VAL A 139 -2.26 -7.08 2.26
CA VAL A 139 -1.51 -8.34 2.27
C VAL A 139 -2.47 -9.44 1.85
N VAL A 140 -2.19 -10.13 0.74
CA VAL A 140 -3.03 -11.22 0.27
C VAL A 140 -2.43 -12.55 0.71
N LEU A 141 -3.19 -13.28 1.51
CA LEU A 141 -2.83 -14.59 2.03
C LEU A 141 -3.68 -15.68 1.40
N LYS A 142 -3.07 -16.83 1.11
CA LYS A 142 -3.77 -18.03 0.65
C LYS A 142 -3.69 -19.11 1.71
N HIS A 143 -4.84 -19.51 2.22
CA HIS A 143 -4.98 -20.60 3.17
C HIS A 143 -5.43 -21.85 2.42
N LYS A 144 -4.68 -22.95 2.56
CA LYS A 144 -5.08 -24.26 2.03
C LYS A 144 -5.10 -25.28 3.15
N ILE A 145 -6.02 -26.23 3.05
CA ILE A 145 -6.16 -27.34 3.98
C ILE A 145 -5.93 -28.63 3.19
N TYR A 146 -4.96 -29.42 3.62
CA TYR A 146 -4.64 -30.72 3.07
C TYR A 146 -5.04 -31.83 4.03
N GLU A 147 -5.77 -32.82 3.52
CA GLU A 147 -6.13 -34.04 4.24
C GLU A 147 -5.34 -35.24 3.71
N ARG A 148 -4.99 -36.15 4.62
CA ARG A 148 -4.22 -37.35 4.28
C ARG A 148 -5.14 -38.54 4.05
N ILE A 149 -5.38 -38.87 2.78
CA ILE A 149 -6.21 -40.00 2.36
C ILE A 149 -5.31 -41.02 1.64
N ALA A 150 -5.36 -42.29 2.08
CA ALA A 150 -4.58 -43.39 1.49
C ALA A 150 -3.07 -43.06 1.26
N ASN A 151 -2.43 -42.43 2.26
CA ASN A 151 -1.04 -41.96 2.22
C ASN A 151 -0.71 -40.88 1.17
N ARG A 152 -1.70 -40.20 0.60
CA ARG A 152 -1.52 -39.00 -0.23
C ARG A 152 -2.14 -37.78 0.46
N TRP A 153 -1.52 -36.63 0.30
CA TRP A 153 -2.14 -35.34 0.64
C TRP A 153 -3.06 -34.93 -0.50
N ILE A 154 -4.30 -34.56 -0.15
CA ILE A 154 -5.31 -34.07 -1.09
C ILE A 154 -5.79 -32.72 -0.56
N GLU A 155 -5.90 -31.72 -1.44
CA GLU A 155 -6.43 -30.40 -1.10
C GLU A 155 -7.94 -30.52 -0.82
N ALA A 156 -8.36 -30.07 0.36
CA ALA A 156 -9.74 -30.10 0.83
C ALA A 156 -10.40 -28.71 0.85
N SER A 157 -9.62 -27.65 1.07
CA SER A 157 -10.03 -26.25 0.86
C SER A 157 -8.86 -25.41 0.39
N SER A 158 -9.12 -24.35 -0.37
CA SER A 158 -8.16 -23.32 -0.76
C SER A 158 -8.88 -21.98 -0.91
N ASP A 159 -8.60 -21.05 -0.01
CA ASP A 159 -9.24 -19.74 0.08
C ASP A 159 -8.19 -18.62 0.06
N GLU A 160 -8.47 -17.50 -0.61
CA GLU A 160 -7.63 -16.29 -0.59
C GLU A 160 -8.30 -15.19 0.24
N PHE A 161 -7.51 -14.46 1.02
CA PHE A 161 -7.97 -13.44 1.97
C PHE A 161 -7.12 -12.17 1.91
N ASP A 162 -7.80 -11.02 1.93
CA ASP A 162 -7.18 -9.70 1.89
C ASP A 162 -7.09 -9.10 3.30
N ALA A 163 -5.88 -8.80 3.77
CA ALA A 163 -5.60 -8.18 5.06
C ALA A 163 -5.12 -6.73 4.89
N ILE A 164 -5.97 -5.75 5.24
CA ILE A 164 -5.62 -4.32 5.21
C ILE A 164 -4.81 -3.97 6.47
N ILE A 165 -3.50 -3.74 6.31
CA ILE A 165 -2.55 -3.64 7.45
C ILE A 165 -2.28 -2.22 7.96
N ASN A 166 -2.59 -1.18 7.17
CA ASN A 166 -2.42 0.23 7.58
C ASN A 166 -3.52 0.73 8.54
N LYS A 167 -4.62 -0.02 8.70
CA LYS A 167 -5.77 0.33 9.57
C LYS A 167 -5.76 -0.40 10.92
N GLY A 168 -4.64 -1.04 11.28
CA GLY A 168 -4.46 -1.83 12.49
C GLY A 168 -4.30 -3.33 12.20
N SER A 169 -4.56 -4.17 13.19
CA SER A 169 -4.50 -5.62 13.02
C SER A 169 -5.72 -6.14 12.26
N ALA A 170 -5.52 -6.71 11.07
CA ALA A 170 -6.57 -7.46 10.38
C ALA A 170 -6.82 -8.78 11.12
N ILE A 171 -8.10 -9.15 11.31
CA ILE A 171 -8.52 -10.42 11.90
C ILE A 171 -9.26 -11.20 10.83
N ILE A 172 -8.85 -12.44 10.59
CA ILE A 172 -9.47 -13.38 9.66
C ILE A 172 -9.98 -14.56 10.48
N GLU A 173 -11.29 -14.80 10.47
CA GLU A 173 -11.90 -15.99 11.09
C GLU A 173 -12.12 -17.05 10.01
N SER A 174 -11.39 -18.17 10.10
CA SER A 174 -11.63 -19.33 9.22
C SER A 174 -12.86 -20.10 9.68
N ILE A 175 -13.83 -20.27 8.79
CA ILE A 175 -15.17 -20.83 9.05
C ILE A 175 -15.16 -22.37 9.20
N ASP A 176 -13.99 -23.03 9.15
CA ASP A 176 -13.88 -24.47 9.35
C ASP A 176 -14.15 -24.91 10.81
N ARG A 177 -14.47 -26.20 10.99
CA ARG A 177 -14.88 -26.89 12.23
C ARG A 177 -13.95 -26.67 13.44
N ARG A 178 -12.74 -26.15 13.26
CA ARG A 178 -11.74 -25.91 14.30
C ARG A 178 -11.58 -24.45 14.73
N LYS A 179 -12.36 -23.50 14.16
CA LYS A 179 -12.32 -22.06 14.50
C LYS A 179 -10.90 -21.51 14.64
N ILE A 180 -10.20 -21.42 13.51
CA ILE A 180 -8.86 -20.82 13.45
C ILE A 180 -9.02 -19.33 13.20
N GLU A 181 -8.58 -18.50 14.13
CA GLU A 181 -8.50 -17.05 13.97
C GLU A 181 -7.05 -16.69 13.59
N ILE A 182 -6.85 -16.14 12.40
CA ILE A 182 -5.57 -15.65 11.90
C ILE A 182 -5.59 -14.13 11.98
N ARG A 183 -4.82 -13.56 12.90
CA ARG A 183 -4.56 -12.12 12.96
C ARG A 183 -3.27 -11.80 12.22
N VAL A 184 -3.33 -10.79 11.35
CA VAL A 184 -2.20 -10.29 10.56
C VAL A 184 -1.84 -8.87 11.02
N THR A 185 -0.56 -8.64 11.30
CA THR A 185 0.01 -7.30 11.49
C THR A 185 1.29 -7.17 10.66
N SER A 186 1.69 -5.94 10.34
CA SER A 186 2.91 -5.66 9.59
C SER A 186 3.56 -4.38 10.11
N GLY A 187 4.86 -4.25 9.89
CA GLY A 187 5.54 -2.95 9.94
C GLY A 187 5.15 -2.05 8.76
N ARG A 188 5.71 -0.84 8.73
CA ARG A 188 5.61 0.06 7.57
C ARG A 188 6.33 -0.59 6.37
N VAL A 189 5.68 -0.56 5.20
CA VAL A 189 6.25 -1.04 3.93
C VAL A 189 7.60 -0.38 3.65
N ILE A 190 8.56 -1.13 3.11
CA ILE A 190 9.93 -0.65 2.82
C ILE A 190 9.91 0.42 1.71
N ARG A 191 9.01 0.28 0.74
CA ARG A 191 8.80 1.22 -0.36
C ARG A 191 7.32 1.53 -0.53
N GLU A 192 7.04 2.68 -1.12
CA GLU A 192 5.71 3.23 -1.29
C GLU A 192 5.76 4.26 -2.42
N MET A 193 4.81 4.21 -3.35
CA MET A 193 4.62 5.29 -4.32
C MET A 193 4.03 6.50 -3.58
N ASN A 194 4.59 7.69 -3.79
CA ASN A 194 4.13 8.88 -3.07
C ASN A 194 2.71 9.30 -3.47
N ALA A 195 1.91 9.80 -2.52
CA ALA A 195 0.68 10.51 -2.86
C ALA A 195 1.02 11.79 -3.65
N GLY A 196 0.34 12.05 -4.77
CA GLY A 196 0.75 13.12 -5.68
C GLY A 196 0.04 13.10 -7.04
N MET A 197 0.58 13.87 -7.98
CA MET A 197 0.12 13.96 -9.36
C MET A 197 0.87 12.97 -10.24
N TYR A 198 0.12 12.15 -10.99
CA TYR A 198 0.61 11.18 -11.97
C TYR A 198 -0.19 11.35 -13.26
N TYR A 199 0.27 10.77 -14.37
CA TYR A 199 -0.55 10.69 -15.58
C TYR A 199 -0.32 9.39 -16.34
N TYR A 200 -1.24 9.06 -17.24
CA TYR A 200 -1.07 7.98 -18.22
C TYR A 200 -1.51 8.42 -19.60
N SER A 201 -1.03 7.72 -20.63
CA SER A 201 -1.59 7.85 -21.98
C SER A 201 -2.87 7.02 -22.10
N ASP A 202 -3.92 7.60 -22.67
CA ASP A 202 -5.20 6.90 -22.85
C ASP A 202 -5.11 5.74 -23.88
N GLU A 203 -4.00 5.62 -24.62
CA GLU A 203 -3.73 4.56 -25.61
C GLU A 203 -3.09 3.30 -24.99
N ILE A 204 -2.24 3.49 -23.97
CA ILE A 204 -1.35 2.43 -23.42
C ILE A 204 -1.67 2.16 -21.94
N GLU A 205 -2.34 3.09 -21.25
CA GLU A 205 -2.66 3.08 -19.80
C GLU A 205 -1.46 2.93 -18.84
N MET A 206 -0.23 3.00 -19.38
CA MET A 206 1.03 3.08 -18.64
C MET A 206 1.10 4.34 -17.78
N LEU A 207 1.31 4.17 -16.46
CA LEU A 207 1.40 5.26 -15.50
C LEU A 207 2.82 5.83 -15.44
N MET A 208 2.91 7.14 -15.56
CA MET A 208 4.15 7.92 -15.63
C MET A 208 4.36 8.74 -14.35
N THR A 209 5.61 8.88 -13.93
CA THR A 209 6.06 9.64 -12.75
C THR A 209 7.31 10.47 -13.08
N GLY A 210 7.86 11.16 -12.07
CA GLY A 210 9.08 11.98 -12.20
C GLY A 210 8.85 13.39 -12.75
N ILE A 211 7.64 13.71 -13.21
CA ILE A 211 7.35 14.96 -13.92
C ILE A 211 6.59 16.01 -13.10
N ARG A 212 6.79 17.29 -13.43
CA ARG A 212 6.01 18.40 -12.86
C ARG A 212 4.67 18.53 -13.57
N LEU A 213 3.62 17.99 -12.95
CA LEU A 213 2.25 17.99 -13.48
C LEU A 213 1.35 18.94 -12.68
N ASN A 214 0.51 19.72 -13.36
CA ASN A 214 -0.43 20.64 -12.72
C ASN A 214 -1.48 19.92 -11.86
N GLU A 215 -1.82 20.48 -10.70
CA GLU A 215 -3.04 20.08 -9.98
C GLU A 215 -4.35 20.46 -10.73
N PRO A 216 -5.49 19.81 -10.45
CA PRO A 216 -6.78 20.12 -11.09
C PRO A 216 -7.24 21.59 -10.95
N SER A 217 -6.89 22.27 -9.86
CA SER A 217 -7.13 23.71 -9.65
C SER A 217 -6.04 24.60 -10.26
N GLU A 218 -4.84 24.07 -10.46
CA GLU A 218 -3.67 24.77 -10.99
C GLU A 218 -3.75 24.93 -12.53
N SER A 219 -2.91 25.83 -13.08
CA SER A 219 -2.77 26.04 -14.52
C SER A 219 -1.44 26.72 -14.89
N ASP A 220 -0.35 26.33 -14.23
CA ASP A 220 1.01 26.77 -14.55
C ASP A 220 1.43 26.29 -15.95
N ILE A 221 1.99 27.17 -16.76
CA ILE A 221 2.44 26.91 -18.14
C ILE A 221 3.85 26.29 -18.20
N HIS A 222 4.55 26.26 -17.07
CA HIS A 222 5.83 25.59 -16.87
C HIS A 222 5.67 24.19 -16.22
N LYS A 223 4.46 23.61 -16.31
CA LYS A 223 4.13 22.27 -15.79
C LYS A 223 3.22 21.56 -16.76
N LEU A 224 3.35 20.25 -16.90
CA LEU A 224 2.52 19.44 -17.79
C LEU A 224 1.01 19.62 -17.48
N GLY A 225 0.15 19.41 -18.47
CA GLY A 225 -1.31 19.44 -18.29
C GLY A 225 -1.97 20.82 -18.26
N TRP A 226 -1.34 21.84 -18.83
CA TRP A 226 -1.91 23.20 -18.94
C TRP A 226 -2.96 23.36 -20.07
N MET A 227 -2.86 22.57 -21.15
CA MET A 227 -3.88 22.45 -22.21
C MET A 227 -4.82 21.28 -21.87
N ARG A 228 -6.08 21.58 -21.52
CA ARG A 228 -7.03 20.59 -20.98
C ARG A 228 -8.22 20.35 -21.89
N ASN A 229 -8.78 19.15 -21.84
CA ASN A 229 -10.06 18.84 -22.48
C ASN A 229 -11.19 18.98 -21.45
N GLU A 230 -12.02 20.00 -21.60
CA GLU A 230 -13.25 20.17 -20.81
C GLU A 230 -14.46 19.99 -21.76
N ASN A 231 -15.24 18.93 -21.53
CA ASN A 231 -16.45 18.59 -22.29
C ASN A 231 -16.25 18.49 -23.82
N GLY A 232 -15.15 17.88 -24.26
CA GLY A 232 -14.83 17.70 -25.68
C GLY A 232 -14.18 18.92 -26.34
N LYS A 233 -13.98 20.02 -25.60
CA LYS A 233 -13.30 21.22 -26.09
C LYS A 233 -11.94 21.37 -25.42
N TRP A 234 -10.93 21.69 -26.21
CA TRP A 234 -9.62 22.06 -25.70
C TRP A 234 -9.68 23.49 -25.15
N ILE A 235 -9.14 23.68 -23.94
CA ILE A 235 -9.06 24.98 -23.27
C ILE A 235 -7.70 25.18 -22.60
N ILE A 236 -7.33 26.45 -22.43
CA ILE A 236 -6.21 26.89 -21.60
C ILE A 236 -6.75 27.96 -20.65
N ARG A 237 -6.69 27.71 -19.34
CA ARG A 237 -7.23 28.64 -18.33
C ARG A 237 -6.43 29.94 -18.33
N ASN A 238 -7.10 31.07 -18.54
CA ASN A 238 -6.50 32.39 -18.81
C ASN A 238 -5.54 32.38 -20.01
N GLY A 239 -5.80 31.54 -21.02
CA GLY A 239 -4.88 31.31 -22.14
C GLY A 239 -4.55 32.56 -22.95
N ILE A 240 -5.51 33.47 -23.19
CA ILE A 240 -5.22 34.72 -23.92
C ILE A 240 -4.12 35.55 -23.24
N ILE A 241 -4.14 35.66 -21.91
CA ILE A 241 -3.11 36.39 -21.15
C ILE A 241 -1.78 35.62 -21.22
N LYS A 242 -1.80 34.34 -20.82
CA LYS A 242 -0.59 33.51 -20.72
C LYS A 242 0.13 33.34 -22.05
N ILE A 243 -0.60 33.09 -23.14
CA ILE A 243 0.01 32.92 -24.46
C ILE A 243 0.60 34.25 -24.95
N THR A 244 -0.10 35.38 -24.77
CA THR A 244 0.44 36.72 -25.10
C THR A 244 1.71 37.04 -24.31
N ASP A 245 1.70 36.82 -22.99
CA ASP A 245 2.83 37.10 -22.10
C ASP A 245 4.03 36.16 -22.36
N SER A 246 3.76 34.90 -22.73
CA SER A 246 4.80 33.91 -23.06
C SER A 246 5.41 34.11 -24.46
N GLN A 247 4.72 34.79 -25.37
CA GLN A 247 5.16 34.93 -26.75
C GLN A 247 6.17 36.06 -26.89
N HIS A 248 7.32 35.74 -27.48
CA HIS A 248 8.36 36.70 -27.81
C HIS A 248 8.63 36.67 -29.31
N ILE A 249 8.56 37.83 -29.94
CA ILE A 249 8.77 37.99 -31.38
C ILE A 249 10.02 38.82 -31.61
N THR A 250 10.82 38.44 -32.61
CA THR A 250 11.91 39.26 -33.13
C THR A 250 11.70 39.44 -34.64
N VAL A 251 11.50 40.67 -35.09
CA VAL A 251 11.33 40.99 -36.52
C VAL A 251 12.70 41.11 -37.20
N GLU A 252 12.97 40.23 -38.17
CA GLU A 252 14.16 40.29 -39.01
C GLU A 252 13.96 41.23 -40.20
N SER A 253 12.78 41.16 -40.83
CA SER A 253 12.40 42.04 -41.93
C SER A 253 10.89 42.19 -41.99
N CYS A 254 10.39 43.37 -41.63
CA CYS A 254 8.97 43.70 -41.65
C CYS A 254 8.42 43.63 -43.09
N LYS A 255 9.08 44.32 -44.03
CA LYS A 255 8.75 44.28 -45.47
C LYS A 255 8.86 42.86 -46.07
N GLY A 256 9.78 42.04 -45.56
CA GLY A 256 9.95 40.65 -45.98
C GLY A 256 9.02 39.66 -45.29
N GLN A 257 8.19 40.11 -44.34
CA GLN A 257 7.38 39.27 -43.43
C GLN A 257 8.20 38.16 -42.77
N LYS A 258 9.44 38.47 -42.37
CA LYS A 258 10.35 37.57 -41.67
C LYS A 258 10.44 37.91 -40.19
N TYR A 259 10.11 36.95 -39.36
CA TYR A 259 10.08 37.03 -37.91
C TYR A 259 10.51 35.70 -37.30
N LEU A 260 11.10 35.77 -36.11
CA LEU A 260 11.35 34.63 -35.25
C LEU A 260 10.39 34.70 -34.06
N THR A 261 9.59 33.66 -33.87
CA THR A 261 8.72 33.51 -32.70
C THR A 261 9.35 32.54 -31.71
N ARG A 262 9.31 32.89 -30.43
CA ARG A 262 9.74 32.05 -29.29
C ARG A 262 8.66 32.06 -28.23
N TYR A 263 8.60 30.99 -27.44
CA TYR A 263 7.65 30.83 -26.35
C TYR A 263 8.37 30.52 -25.05
N ASN A 264 8.05 31.27 -24.00
CA ASN A 264 8.44 30.95 -22.62
C ASN A 264 7.39 30.00 -22.00
N LEU A 265 7.37 28.76 -22.47
CA LEU A 265 6.43 27.69 -22.10
C LEU A 265 7.23 26.39 -21.88
N GLU A 266 6.69 25.43 -21.12
CA GLU A 266 7.19 24.05 -21.09
C GLU A 266 6.16 23.07 -21.66
N TYR A 267 6.61 21.87 -22.04
CA TYR A 267 5.77 20.76 -22.53
C TYR A 267 4.90 21.12 -23.75
N PHE A 268 5.49 21.77 -24.74
CA PHE A 268 4.86 22.04 -26.04
C PHE A 268 5.78 21.57 -27.18
N VAL A 269 5.21 21.47 -28.38
CA VAL A 269 5.95 21.15 -29.61
C VAL A 269 5.77 22.28 -30.61
N SER A 270 6.84 22.68 -31.32
CA SER A 270 6.78 23.67 -32.40
C SER A 270 7.59 23.24 -33.61
N GLY A 271 7.13 23.62 -34.80
CA GLY A 271 7.79 23.29 -36.06
C GLY A 271 7.95 21.77 -36.29
N ASN A 272 9.21 21.32 -36.39
CA ASN A 272 9.58 19.93 -36.65
C ASN A 272 10.05 19.16 -35.40
N GLU A 273 10.02 19.80 -34.22
CA GLU A 273 10.45 19.18 -32.96
C GLU A 273 9.55 17.97 -32.62
N GLY A 274 10.12 16.95 -31.99
CA GLY A 274 9.42 15.73 -31.62
C GLY A 274 9.16 15.62 -30.11
N LEU A 275 8.25 14.73 -29.71
CA LEU A 275 8.06 14.38 -28.28
C LEU A 275 9.34 13.85 -27.61
N SER A 276 10.30 13.36 -28.39
CA SER A 276 11.61 12.88 -27.93
C SER A 276 12.50 13.97 -27.32
N GLU A 277 12.18 15.25 -27.54
CA GLU A 277 12.91 16.39 -26.97
C GLU A 277 12.31 16.87 -25.64
N LEU A 278 11.13 16.36 -25.28
CA LEU A 278 10.46 16.65 -24.02
C LEU A 278 10.80 15.59 -22.97
N ASP A 279 11.21 16.02 -21.78
CA ASP A 279 11.20 15.17 -20.59
C ASP A 279 9.73 14.92 -20.20
N LEU A 280 9.26 13.71 -20.45
CA LEU A 280 7.91 13.26 -20.10
C LEU A 280 7.93 12.41 -18.80
N GLY A 281 9.04 12.40 -18.07
CA GLY A 281 9.26 11.51 -16.95
C GLY A 281 9.45 10.06 -17.38
N PHE A 282 9.26 9.14 -16.44
CA PHE A 282 9.50 7.70 -16.64
C PHE A 282 8.31 6.85 -16.18
N PRO A 283 8.13 5.64 -16.75
CA PRO A 283 7.10 4.71 -16.32
C PRO A 283 7.30 4.25 -14.87
N VAL A 284 6.19 3.99 -14.15
CA VAL A 284 6.24 3.51 -12.76
C VAL A 284 6.58 2.01 -12.69
N ASP A 285 6.34 1.25 -13.76
CA ASP A 285 6.71 -0.16 -13.93
C ASP A 285 8.21 -0.40 -14.18
N ASP A 286 8.99 0.63 -14.52
CA ASP A 286 10.47 0.55 -14.59
C ASP A 286 11.12 0.52 -13.18
N GLU A 287 10.37 0.80 -12.11
CA GLU A 287 10.86 0.76 -10.73
C GLU A 287 11.04 -0.69 -10.24
N SER A 288 12.26 -1.07 -9.86
CA SER A 288 12.65 -2.46 -9.55
C SER A 288 11.91 -3.14 -8.38
N TRP A 289 11.02 -2.44 -7.69
CA TRP A 289 10.19 -2.95 -6.59
C TRP A 289 8.72 -3.15 -6.97
N VAL A 290 8.32 -2.75 -8.19
CA VAL A 290 6.97 -2.93 -8.74
C VAL A 290 6.94 -4.25 -9.53
N GLU A 291 6.00 -5.14 -9.18
CA GLU A 291 5.74 -6.40 -9.91
C GLU A 291 4.69 -6.20 -11.01
N ASP A 292 3.66 -5.39 -10.73
CA ASP A 292 2.58 -5.01 -11.66
C ASP A 292 2.02 -3.64 -11.27
N ILE A 293 1.53 -2.88 -12.25
CA ILE A 293 0.73 -1.68 -12.01
C ILE A 293 -0.51 -1.69 -12.89
N SER A 294 -1.67 -1.47 -12.27
CA SER A 294 -2.96 -1.55 -12.94
C SER A 294 -3.91 -0.45 -12.48
N ILE A 295 -4.55 0.22 -13.44
CA ILE A 295 -5.60 1.21 -13.19
C ILE A 295 -6.94 0.46 -13.11
N ALA A 296 -7.74 0.70 -12.07
CA ALA A 296 -9.03 0.03 -11.94
C ALA A 296 -9.99 0.41 -13.08
N ASN A 297 -10.83 -0.54 -13.51
CA ASN A 297 -11.78 -0.36 -14.62
C ASN A 297 -12.75 0.82 -14.44
N ASP A 298 -13.10 1.17 -13.19
CA ASP A 298 -13.94 2.32 -12.86
C ASP A 298 -13.17 3.67 -12.85
N ARG A 299 -11.85 3.60 -13.04
CA ARG A 299 -10.86 4.67 -12.94
C ARG A 299 -11.00 5.47 -11.65
N ARG A 300 -11.18 4.77 -10.51
CA ARG A 300 -11.22 5.35 -9.15
C ARG A 300 -10.03 4.95 -8.28
N SER A 301 -9.27 3.93 -8.65
CA SER A 301 -8.02 3.57 -7.96
C SER A 301 -6.91 3.13 -8.91
N VAL A 302 -5.68 3.19 -8.43
CA VAL A 302 -4.50 2.54 -9.01
C VAL A 302 -4.04 1.47 -8.02
N ARG A 303 -3.78 0.27 -8.52
CA ARG A 303 -3.20 -0.84 -7.77
C ARG A 303 -1.73 -1.01 -8.19
N VAL A 304 -0.84 -1.07 -7.21
CA VAL A 304 0.58 -1.40 -7.38
C VAL A 304 0.83 -2.72 -6.65
N VAL A 305 1.32 -3.74 -7.35
CA VAL A 305 1.77 -5.00 -6.74
C VAL A 305 3.27 -4.89 -6.48
N HIS A 306 3.70 -5.31 -5.29
CA HIS A 306 5.09 -5.18 -4.85
C HIS A 306 5.88 -6.45 -5.15
N ALA A 307 7.02 -6.31 -5.84
CA ALA A 307 7.98 -7.39 -6.10
C ALA A 307 8.79 -7.76 -4.85
N GLU A 308 9.02 -6.80 -3.95
CA GLU A 308 9.64 -7.00 -2.63
C GLU A 308 8.71 -6.48 -1.51
N GLY A 309 8.51 -7.26 -0.45
CA GLY A 309 7.55 -6.94 0.62
C GLY A 309 8.15 -7.04 2.02
N THR A 310 7.57 -6.32 2.98
CA THR A 310 7.94 -6.46 4.40
C THR A 310 7.52 -7.80 4.98
N ALA A 311 8.27 -8.28 5.97
CA ALA A 311 7.81 -9.35 6.84
C ALA A 311 6.49 -8.97 7.52
N ILE A 312 5.53 -9.90 7.51
CA ILE A 312 4.27 -9.82 8.24
C ILE A 312 4.36 -10.70 9.49
N HIS A 313 3.76 -10.26 10.58
CA HIS A 313 3.59 -11.06 11.79
C HIS A 313 2.20 -11.69 11.78
N LEU A 314 2.16 -13.02 11.86
CA LEU A 314 0.94 -13.81 12.01
C LEU A 314 0.76 -14.20 13.47
N THR A 315 -0.44 -14.02 14.01
CA THR A 315 -0.88 -14.59 15.29
C THR A 315 -2.07 -15.50 15.02
N ILE A 316 -1.91 -16.78 15.30
CA ILE A 316 -2.85 -17.83 14.92
C ILE A 316 -3.42 -18.44 16.19
N ASN A 317 -4.66 -18.07 16.50
CA ASN A 317 -5.39 -18.59 17.65
C ASN A 317 -6.26 -19.77 17.24
N THR A 318 -6.33 -20.78 18.09
CA THR A 318 -7.23 -21.93 17.93
C THR A 318 -8.01 -22.17 19.21
N ASP A 319 -9.33 -22.31 19.07
CA ASP A 319 -10.24 -22.62 20.17
C ASP A 319 -10.18 -24.12 20.54
N ILE A 320 -9.46 -24.46 21.61
CA ILE A 320 -9.52 -25.80 22.21
C ILE A 320 -10.58 -25.76 23.34
N ARG A 321 -11.64 -26.52 23.11
CA ARG A 321 -12.99 -26.19 23.61
C ARG A 321 -13.33 -26.79 24.96
N LEU A 322 -13.45 -25.91 25.95
CA LEU A 322 -13.77 -26.24 27.33
C LEU A 322 -14.43 -24.97 28.03
N GLY A 323 -14.24 -24.63 29.34
CA GLY A 323 -14.89 -23.51 30.10
C GLY A 323 -14.94 -23.58 31.68
N GLY A 324 -14.09 -22.87 32.45
CA GLY A 324 -13.82 -23.14 33.90
C GLY A 324 -14.53 -22.32 35.02
N LYS A 325 -14.72 -22.93 36.21
CA LYS A 325 -15.17 -22.31 37.49
C LYS A 325 -14.53 -22.97 38.72
N GLY A 326 -14.52 -22.29 39.87
CA GLY A 326 -14.02 -22.83 41.14
C GLY A 326 -12.52 -22.65 41.31
N THR A 327 -11.85 -23.63 41.92
CA THR A 327 -10.42 -23.57 42.25
C THR A 327 -9.63 -24.56 41.39
N LEU A 328 -8.52 -24.08 40.81
CA LEU A 328 -7.50 -24.91 40.18
C LEU A 328 -6.34 -25.13 41.16
N ILE A 329 -5.78 -26.34 41.17
CA ILE A 329 -4.50 -26.66 41.79
C ILE A 329 -3.48 -26.83 40.66
N GLY A 330 -2.31 -26.20 40.83
CA GLY A 330 -1.16 -26.36 39.95
C GLY A 330 0.00 -27.05 40.66
N TYR A 331 0.68 -27.91 39.93
CA TYR A 331 1.91 -28.59 40.33
C TYR A 331 3.01 -28.30 39.31
N VAL A 332 4.19 -27.96 39.80
CA VAL A 332 5.39 -27.72 38.99
C VAL A 332 6.36 -28.85 39.25
N TYR A 333 6.69 -29.58 38.19
CA TYR A 333 7.60 -30.71 38.18
C TYR A 333 8.88 -30.36 37.41
N ARG A 334 9.98 -30.96 37.82
CA ARG A 334 11.27 -30.85 37.11
C ARG A 334 11.24 -31.48 35.72
N SER A 335 10.40 -32.50 35.55
CA SER A 335 10.31 -33.38 34.38
C SER A 335 8.89 -33.92 34.21
N ASP A 336 8.59 -34.46 33.04
CA ASP A 336 7.28 -35.04 32.67
C ASP A 336 6.99 -36.41 33.30
N ASP A 337 7.99 -37.03 33.93
CA ASP A 337 7.88 -38.21 34.78
C ASP A 337 7.13 -37.96 36.11
N LYS A 338 6.93 -36.69 36.49
CA LYS A 338 6.24 -36.23 37.70
C LYS A 338 6.78 -36.81 39.02
N LEU A 339 8.03 -37.27 39.05
CA LEU A 339 8.59 -37.97 40.23
C LEU A 339 8.80 -37.04 41.44
N SER A 340 9.02 -35.74 41.22
CA SER A 340 9.15 -34.75 42.28
C SER A 340 8.43 -33.44 41.95
N THR A 341 7.47 -33.07 42.79
CA THR A 341 6.85 -31.74 42.79
C THR A 341 7.84 -30.74 43.41
N GLU A 342 8.37 -29.82 42.62
CA GLU A 342 9.24 -28.74 43.12
C GLU A 342 8.44 -27.60 43.76
N TRP A 343 7.22 -27.35 43.27
CA TRP A 343 6.33 -26.31 43.79
C TRP A 343 4.87 -26.64 43.50
N SER A 344 3.96 -26.12 44.33
CA SER A 344 2.52 -26.22 44.13
C SER A 344 1.84 -24.90 44.47
N PHE A 345 0.76 -24.60 43.75
CA PHE A 345 -0.02 -23.38 43.94
C PHE A 345 -1.51 -23.66 43.77
N SER A 346 -2.36 -22.78 44.30
CA SER A 346 -3.80 -22.80 44.07
C SER A 346 -4.29 -21.47 43.53
N VAL A 347 -5.29 -21.52 42.66
CA VAL A 347 -5.83 -20.37 41.94
C VAL A 347 -7.35 -20.42 42.02
N GLU A 348 -7.96 -19.39 42.59
CA GLU A 348 -9.41 -19.26 42.66
C GLU A 348 -9.94 -18.46 41.45
N MET A 349 -10.75 -19.11 40.61
CA MET A 349 -11.41 -18.50 39.45
C MET A 349 -12.76 -17.85 39.83
N GLY A 350 -13.23 -18.10 41.05
CA GLY A 350 -14.51 -17.68 41.59
C GLY A 350 -15.69 -18.61 41.28
N SER A 351 -16.86 -18.27 41.82
CA SER A 351 -18.07 -19.10 41.76
C SER A 351 -18.86 -19.02 40.44
N LYS A 352 -18.63 -17.98 39.62
CA LYS A 352 -19.20 -17.84 38.28
C LYS A 352 -18.28 -18.48 37.24
N VAL A 353 -18.86 -19.20 36.28
CA VAL A 353 -18.13 -19.70 35.10
C VAL A 353 -17.56 -18.50 34.34
N ARG A 354 -16.26 -18.55 34.02
CA ARG A 354 -15.57 -17.55 33.21
C ARG A 354 -15.03 -18.21 31.95
N SER A 355 -15.27 -17.58 30.80
CA SER A 355 -14.71 -17.99 29.50
C SER A 355 -13.22 -17.69 29.38
N SER A 356 -12.72 -16.70 30.13
CA SER A 356 -11.29 -16.40 30.23
C SER A 356 -10.95 -16.00 31.66
N PHE A 357 -9.76 -16.39 32.10
CA PHE A 357 -9.25 -16.04 33.42
C PHE A 357 -7.72 -15.90 33.34
N MET A 358 -7.23 -14.73 33.71
CA MET A 358 -5.81 -14.43 33.85
C MET A 358 -5.52 -14.11 35.31
N THR A 359 -4.47 -14.72 35.86
CA THR A 359 -4.00 -14.44 37.22
C THR A 359 -2.48 -14.35 37.23
N ILE A 360 -1.94 -13.67 38.23
CA ILE A 360 -0.51 -13.64 38.51
C ILE A 360 -0.27 -14.60 39.67
N ILE A 361 0.52 -15.64 39.41
CA ILE A 361 0.90 -16.63 40.44
C ILE A 361 2.26 -16.19 41.00
N GLY A 362 2.23 -15.49 42.12
CA GLY A 362 3.44 -15.07 42.83
C GLY A 362 4.09 -16.23 43.60
N GLY A 363 5.37 -16.07 43.94
CA GLY A 363 6.07 -16.98 44.86
C GLY A 363 6.73 -18.21 44.24
N LEU A 364 7.03 -18.21 42.93
CA LEU A 364 7.95 -19.21 42.36
C LEU A 364 9.27 -19.20 43.13
N SER A 365 9.76 -20.39 43.49
CA SER A 365 11.06 -20.53 44.14
C SER A 365 12.19 -20.06 43.20
N SER A 366 13.14 -19.29 43.73
CA SER A 366 14.35 -18.84 43.01
C SER A 366 15.28 -19.99 42.58
N THR A 367 15.00 -21.22 43.00
CA THR A 367 15.67 -22.44 42.54
C THR A 367 15.21 -22.91 41.16
N ILE A 368 14.08 -22.40 40.64
CA ILE A 368 13.54 -22.74 39.32
C ILE A 368 14.20 -21.85 38.26
N ASN A 369 15.22 -22.38 37.56
CA ASN A 369 16.10 -21.63 36.66
C ASN A 369 16.12 -22.18 35.21
N SER A 370 15.18 -23.06 34.88
CA SER A 370 15.10 -23.81 33.62
C SER A 370 13.65 -24.19 33.35
N ASP A 371 13.36 -24.70 32.15
CA ASP A 371 12.03 -25.17 31.76
C ASP A 371 11.42 -26.14 32.79
N ARG A 372 10.10 -26.10 32.94
CA ARG A 372 9.36 -26.94 33.89
C ARG A 372 8.12 -27.54 33.28
N PHE A 373 7.81 -28.76 33.70
CA PHE A 373 6.55 -29.40 33.36
C PHE A 373 5.51 -29.01 34.40
N VAL A 374 4.48 -28.27 33.98
CA VAL A 374 3.45 -27.74 34.87
C VAL A 374 2.12 -28.39 34.54
N CYS A 375 1.48 -28.94 35.57
CA CYS A 375 0.16 -29.54 35.50
C CYS A 375 -0.85 -28.73 36.29
N LEU A 376 -2.06 -28.61 35.78
CA LEU A 376 -3.19 -27.93 36.38
C LEU A 376 -4.39 -28.87 36.42
N HIS A 377 -5.08 -28.99 37.54
CA HIS A 377 -6.34 -29.71 37.62
C HIS A 377 -7.37 -28.96 38.51
N PRO A 378 -8.67 -29.09 38.26
CA PRO A 378 -9.69 -28.58 39.16
C PRO A 378 -9.73 -29.35 40.49
N VAL A 379 -10.02 -28.64 41.58
CA VAL A 379 -10.22 -29.24 42.90
C VAL A 379 -11.37 -30.26 42.83
N GLY A 380 -11.10 -31.49 43.27
CA GLY A 380 -12.07 -32.59 43.26
C GLY A 380 -12.11 -33.43 41.97
N ASN A 381 -11.40 -33.05 40.91
CA ASN A 381 -11.27 -33.87 39.70
C ASN A 381 -9.81 -33.88 39.18
N THR A 382 -9.03 -34.84 39.70
CA THR A 382 -7.64 -35.11 39.29
C THR A 382 -7.52 -35.76 37.90
N TYR A 383 -8.61 -36.30 37.34
CA TYR A 383 -8.62 -36.85 35.97
C TYR A 383 -8.76 -35.75 34.91
N GLY A 384 -9.21 -34.55 35.29
CA GLY A 384 -9.26 -33.36 34.45
C GLY A 384 -7.93 -32.57 34.41
N GLU A 385 -6.81 -33.26 34.61
CA GLU A 385 -5.47 -32.65 34.63
C GLU A 385 -4.99 -32.29 33.22
N ILE A 386 -4.49 -31.07 33.07
CA ILE A 386 -3.86 -30.55 31.85
C ILE A 386 -2.41 -30.21 32.18
N CYS A 387 -1.45 -30.80 31.46
CA CYS A 387 -0.02 -30.53 31.65
C CYS A 387 0.61 -29.93 30.41
N ASN A 388 1.58 -29.02 30.59
CA ASN A 388 2.38 -28.47 29.50
C ASN A 388 3.79 -28.08 30.00
N TRP A 389 4.75 -28.01 29.07
CA TRP A 389 6.08 -27.47 29.34
C TRP A 389 6.02 -25.93 29.32
N LEU A 390 6.29 -25.30 30.46
CA LEU A 390 6.57 -23.87 30.53
C LEU A 390 8.06 -23.64 30.24
N ARG A 391 8.34 -22.97 29.13
CA ARG A 391 9.72 -22.59 28.76
C ARG A 391 10.15 -21.33 29.47
N LEU A 392 11.30 -21.36 30.15
CA LEU A 392 11.81 -20.23 30.91
C LEU A 392 12.63 -19.29 30.01
N ALA A 393 11.95 -18.39 29.31
CA ALA A 393 12.58 -17.44 28.40
C ALA A 393 13.35 -16.31 29.13
N ILE A 394 14.60 -16.57 29.50
CA ILE A 394 15.52 -15.53 30.00
C ILE A 394 16.05 -14.70 28.82
N TYR A 395 15.35 -13.61 28.48
CA TYR A 395 15.82 -12.66 27.49
C TYR A 395 16.90 -11.72 28.05
N PHE A 396 18.17 -12.06 27.86
CA PHE A 396 19.27 -11.10 27.95
C PHE A 396 19.27 -10.18 26.73
N ARG A 397 18.65 -9.01 26.82
CA ARG A 397 18.78 -7.96 25.81
C ARG A 397 20.03 -7.12 26.09
N VAL A 398 21.18 -7.59 25.61
CA VAL A 398 22.45 -6.85 25.68
C VAL A 398 22.41 -5.68 24.71
N TYR A 399 22.07 -4.49 25.21
CA TYR A 399 22.23 -3.25 24.46
C TYR A 399 23.69 -2.79 24.55
N SER A 400 24.46 -3.04 23.48
CA SER A 400 25.78 -2.42 23.31
C SER A 400 25.60 -0.95 22.94
N PHE A 401 25.71 -0.06 23.94
CA PHE A 401 25.90 1.37 23.71
C PHE A 401 27.18 1.84 24.38
N SER A 402 28.03 2.49 23.59
CA SER A 402 29.37 2.91 24.02
C SER A 402 29.32 4.22 24.83
N LYS A 403 30.29 4.35 25.75
CA LYS A 403 30.70 5.55 26.50
C LYS A 403 29.80 6.02 27.66
N TYR A 404 30.37 5.85 28.86
CA TYR A 404 30.21 6.63 30.09
C TYR A 404 28.78 7.01 30.52
N TYR A 405 28.27 6.37 31.57
CA TYR A 405 28.05 6.96 32.91
C TYR A 405 27.62 5.86 33.89
N ARG A 406 27.89 6.01 35.20
CA ARG A 406 27.30 5.15 36.24
C ARG A 406 25.81 5.53 36.40
N PHE A 407 24.93 4.58 36.73
CA PHE A 407 24.26 4.52 38.04
C PHE A 407 23.13 3.46 38.18
N LYS A 408 23.05 2.89 39.39
CA LYS A 408 21.86 2.52 40.17
C LYS A 408 20.76 1.65 39.53
N ILE A 409 20.79 0.37 39.88
CA ILE A 409 19.67 -0.56 39.78
C ILE A 409 18.64 -0.22 40.86
N ILE A 410 17.35 -0.24 40.51
CA ILE A 410 16.23 -0.28 41.46
C ILE A 410 15.44 -1.55 41.15
N PHE A 411 15.18 -2.36 42.17
CA PHE A 411 14.28 -3.51 42.09
C PHE A 411 12.88 -3.07 42.52
N SER A 412 11.86 -3.59 41.82
CA SER A 412 10.44 -3.58 42.21
C SER A 412 9.86 -4.96 41.92
#